data_AF-A0AA38RQI9-F1
#
_entry.id   AF-A0AA38RQI9-F1
#
_cell.length_a   1.000
_cell.length_b   1.000
_cell.length_c   1.000
_cell.angle_alpha   90.00
_cell.angle_beta   90.00
_cell.angle_gamma   90.00
#
_symmetry.space_group_name_H-M   'P 1'
#
loop_
_entity.id
_entity.type
_entity.pdbx_description
1 polymer ?
#
loop_
_entity_poly.entity_id
_entity_poly.type
_entity_poly.pdbx_seq_one_letter_code
_entity_poly.pdbx_strand_id
1 'polypeptide(L)'
;MSSSIVATVNREDQPPLASTFSALSIVPIPPHKPAVHLLHTAGQVGLPSPSSPSAALPTSFREQAENAFANVAACLALGGATPRDITKITIYVVDYELSMRAVLAEVITAFFSTGGSEKPHAPPSTLLGVAALASKEFLIEVDAEAVVVARPE
;
A
#
# COMPACT_ATOMS: atom_id res chain seq x y z
N MET A 1 15.87 1.12 -13.71
CA MET A 1 14.79 0.53 -12.90
C MET A 1 13.82 -0.16 -13.86
N SER A 2 13.37 -1.37 -13.57
CA SER A 2 12.32 -2.01 -14.39
C SER A 2 11.03 -1.21 -14.21
N SER A 3 10.33 -0.88 -15.29
CA SER A 3 8.98 -0.32 -15.21
C SER A 3 8.03 -1.36 -14.62
N SER A 4 7.09 -0.92 -13.77
CA SER A 4 6.04 -1.81 -13.25
C SER A 4 5.18 -2.36 -14.39
N ILE A 5 4.70 -3.60 -14.25
CA ILE A 5 3.79 -4.25 -15.21
C ILE A 5 2.31 -4.00 -14.90
N VAL A 6 2.01 -3.26 -13.83
CA VAL A 6 0.65 -2.99 -13.37
C VAL A 6 0.07 -1.77 -14.11
N ALA A 7 -1.14 -1.91 -14.63
CA ALA A 7 -1.95 -0.80 -15.14
C ALA A 7 -3.20 -0.61 -14.27
N THR A 8 -3.59 0.64 -14.02
CA THR A 8 -4.84 0.95 -13.32
C THR A 8 -5.81 1.71 -14.20
N VAL A 9 -7.11 1.41 -14.05
CA VAL A 9 -8.18 1.95 -14.89
C VAL A 9 -9.35 2.38 -14.02
N ASN A 10 -9.96 3.53 -14.36
CA ASN A 10 -11.19 4.01 -13.75
C ASN A 10 -12.34 3.85 -14.73
N ARG A 11 -13.52 3.48 -14.22
CA ARG A 11 -14.74 3.50 -15.02
C ARG A 11 -15.23 4.93 -15.25
N GLU A 12 -15.88 5.16 -16.38
CA GLU A 12 -16.36 6.48 -16.82
C GLU A 12 -17.79 6.78 -16.33
N ASP A 13 -18.55 5.75 -15.93
CA ASP A 13 -19.95 5.84 -15.48
C ASP A 13 -20.10 6.14 -13.98
N GLN A 14 -19.04 6.64 -13.31
CA GLN A 14 -19.08 7.01 -11.89
C GLN A 14 -18.50 8.41 -11.66
N PRO A 15 -18.85 9.09 -10.55
CA PRO A 15 -18.19 10.32 -10.14
C PRO A 15 -16.65 10.15 -10.04
N PRO A 16 -15.86 11.20 -10.29
CA PRO A 16 -14.40 11.12 -10.19
C PRO A 16 -13.94 10.52 -8.86
N LEU A 17 -13.07 9.50 -8.93
CA LEU A 17 -12.49 8.90 -7.74
C LEU A 17 -11.44 9.82 -7.12
N ALA A 18 -11.19 9.62 -5.82
CA ALA A 18 -10.06 10.26 -5.15
C ALA A 18 -8.73 9.80 -5.78
N SER A 19 -7.70 10.64 -5.71
CA SER A 19 -6.36 10.31 -6.22
C SER A 19 -5.67 9.15 -5.48
N THR A 20 -6.27 8.66 -4.40
CA THR A 20 -5.71 7.62 -3.53
C THR A 20 -6.00 6.19 -4.01
N PHE A 21 -6.91 5.99 -4.98
CA PHE A 21 -7.22 4.65 -5.51
C PHE A 21 -7.81 4.68 -6.92
N SER A 22 -7.78 3.52 -7.60
CA SER A 22 -8.43 3.31 -8.90
C SER A 22 -9.53 2.24 -8.82
N ALA A 23 -10.41 2.18 -9.83
CA ALA A 23 -11.50 1.20 -9.87
C ALA A 23 -11.01 -0.23 -10.21
N LEU A 24 -9.99 -0.35 -11.06
CA LEU A 24 -9.47 -1.62 -11.56
C LEU A 24 -7.93 -1.60 -11.61
N SER A 25 -7.33 -2.76 -11.31
CA SER A 25 -5.94 -3.07 -11.58
C SER A 25 -5.88 -4.21 -12.59
N ILE A 26 -5.06 -4.07 -13.62
CA ILE A 26 -4.84 -5.06 -14.68
C ILE A 26 -3.37 -5.48 -14.61
N VAL A 27 -3.16 -6.79 -14.44
CA VAL A 27 -1.84 -7.41 -14.43
C VAL A 27 -1.74 -8.41 -15.57
N PRO A 28 -0.96 -8.13 -16.61
CA PRO A 28 -0.65 -9.14 -17.61
C PRO A 28 0.29 -10.18 -16.99
N ILE A 29 -0.10 -11.46 -17.01
CA ILE A 29 0.81 -12.58 -16.73
C ILE A 29 1.22 -13.15 -18.09
N PRO A 30 2.42 -12.81 -18.61
CA PRO A 30 2.83 -13.26 -19.93
C PRO A 30 2.99 -14.79 -19.96
N PRO A 31 2.60 -15.47 -21.06
CA PRO A 31 2.68 -16.93 -21.15
C PRO A 31 4.12 -17.47 -21.15
N HIS A 32 5.11 -16.64 -21.50
CA HIS A 32 6.53 -16.98 -21.50
C HIS A 32 7.38 -15.76 -21.09
N LYS A 33 8.60 -16.03 -20.58
CA LYS A 33 9.67 -15.09 -20.18
C LYS A 33 9.38 -13.58 -20.40
N PRO A 34 9.41 -12.74 -19.36
CA PRO A 34 9.97 -13.03 -18.03
C PRO A 34 9.01 -13.78 -17.11
N ALA A 35 9.57 -14.43 -16.08
CA ALA A 35 8.75 -14.93 -14.97
C ALA A 35 8.19 -13.75 -14.17
N VAL A 36 6.98 -13.90 -13.64
CA VAL A 36 6.31 -12.90 -12.79
C VAL A 36 6.06 -13.52 -11.43
N HIS A 37 6.40 -12.80 -10.37
CA HIS A 37 6.08 -13.18 -9.00
C HIS A 37 4.84 -12.41 -8.52
N LEU A 38 3.89 -13.15 -7.96
CA LEU A 38 2.81 -12.59 -7.15
C LEU A 38 3.29 -12.58 -5.70
N LEU A 39 3.26 -11.40 -5.09
CA LEU A 39 3.68 -11.15 -3.71
C LEU A 39 2.46 -10.78 -2.88
N HIS A 40 2.32 -11.40 -1.71
CA HIS A 40 1.34 -11.01 -0.71
C HIS A 40 2.06 -10.65 0.58
N THR A 41 1.69 -9.54 1.19
CA THR A 41 2.13 -9.21 2.54
C THR A 41 1.19 -9.83 3.56
N ALA A 42 1.68 -10.14 4.76
CA ALA A 42 0.77 -10.14 5.92
C ALA A 42 0.33 -8.69 6.23
N GLY A 43 -0.73 -8.51 7.01
CA GLY A 43 -1.11 -7.20 7.50
C GLY A 43 0.02 -6.52 8.28
N GLN A 44 0.44 -5.35 7.81
CA GLN A 44 1.50 -4.55 8.43
C GLN A 44 0.88 -3.49 9.33
N VAL A 45 1.33 -3.44 10.58
CA VAL A 45 0.88 -2.51 11.61
C VAL A 45 1.86 -1.35 11.80
N GLY A 46 1.47 -0.34 12.57
CA GLY A 46 2.24 0.88 12.83
C GLY A 46 3.50 0.75 13.70
N LEU A 47 4.09 -0.44 13.78
CA LEU A 47 5.34 -0.67 14.50
C LEU A 47 6.48 0.13 13.86
N PRO A 48 7.32 0.80 14.66
CA PRO A 48 8.44 1.56 14.13
C PRO A 48 9.47 0.63 13.46
N SER A 49 10.17 1.15 12.45
CA SER A 49 11.30 0.45 11.85
C SER A 49 12.34 0.05 12.91
N PRO A 50 13.05 -1.09 12.77
CA PRO A 50 14.18 -1.43 13.61
C PRO A 50 15.29 -0.36 13.64
N SER A 51 15.36 0.50 12.61
CA SER A 51 16.30 1.62 12.52
C SER A 51 15.77 2.92 13.12
N SER A 52 14.57 2.93 13.68
CA SER A 52 13.97 4.11 14.31
C SER A 52 14.74 4.50 15.58
N PRO A 53 14.89 5.80 15.89
CA PRO A 53 15.49 6.25 17.16
C PRO A 53 14.76 5.73 18.41
N SER A 54 13.49 5.35 18.27
CA SER A 54 12.67 4.76 19.32
C SER A 54 11.98 3.49 18.81
N ALA A 55 12.03 2.44 19.63
CA ALA A 55 11.31 1.18 19.39
C ALA A 55 9.86 1.20 19.95
N ALA A 56 9.47 2.28 20.63
CA ALA A 56 8.13 2.40 21.18
C ALA A 56 7.09 2.57 20.07
N LEU A 57 5.96 1.88 20.20
CA LEU A 57 4.80 2.06 19.32
C LEU A 57 4.29 3.50 19.46
N PRO A 58 4.16 4.26 18.37
CA PRO A 58 3.58 5.59 18.42
C PRO A 58 2.12 5.58 18.87
N THR A 59 1.68 6.60 19.60
CA THR A 59 0.26 6.78 19.95
C THR A 59 -0.51 7.60 18.90
N SER A 60 0.22 8.30 18.02
CA SER A 60 -0.36 9.10 16.93
C SER A 60 -0.82 8.19 15.79
N PHE A 61 -2.08 8.37 15.34
CA PHE A 61 -2.60 7.68 14.16
C PHE A 61 -1.76 7.95 12.92
N ARG A 62 -1.29 9.19 12.71
CA ARG A 62 -0.44 9.55 11.57
C ARG A 62 0.85 8.74 11.57
N GLU A 63 1.54 8.71 12.71
CA GLU A 63 2.83 8.03 12.82
C GLU A 63 2.67 6.51 12.65
N GLN A 64 1.60 5.92 13.23
CA GLN A 64 1.30 4.51 12.98
C GLN A 64 0.95 4.25 11.51
N ALA A 65 0.22 5.13 10.82
CA ALA A 65 -0.08 4.97 9.41
C ALA A 65 1.19 5.04 8.55
N GLU A 66 2.05 6.04 8.78
CA GLU A 66 3.32 6.18 8.08
C GLU A 66 4.21 4.93 8.27
N ASN A 67 4.28 4.41 9.50
CA ASN A 67 5.00 3.17 9.80
C ASN A 67 4.39 1.95 9.10
N ALA A 68 3.07 1.78 9.14
CA ALA A 68 2.40 0.63 8.52
C ALA A 68 2.65 0.58 7.01
N PHE A 69 2.54 1.72 6.32
CA PHE A 69 2.87 1.83 4.90
C PHE A 69 4.37 1.60 4.63
N ALA A 70 5.26 2.14 5.46
CA ALA A 70 6.70 1.88 5.34
C ALA A 70 7.05 0.40 5.51
N ASN A 71 6.38 -0.30 6.43
CA ASN A 71 6.53 -1.73 6.65
C ASN A 71 6.05 -2.54 5.43
N VAL A 72 4.95 -2.14 4.77
CA VAL A 72 4.53 -2.73 3.49
C VAL A 72 5.63 -2.60 2.44
N ALA A 73 6.20 -1.40 2.26
CA ALA A 73 7.30 -1.21 1.32
C ALA A 73 8.52 -2.09 1.65
N ALA A 74 8.87 -2.21 2.94
CA ALA A 74 9.97 -3.05 3.37
C ALA A 74 9.73 -4.53 3.05
N CYS A 75 8.52 -5.05 3.27
CA CYS A 75 8.15 -6.42 2.91
C CYS A 75 8.23 -6.65 1.39
N LEU A 76 7.68 -5.74 0.59
CA LEU A 76 7.70 -5.84 -0.87
C LEU A 76 9.12 -5.79 -1.45
N ALA A 77 10.01 -4.99 -0.84
CA ALA A 77 11.40 -4.89 -1.23
C ALA A 77 12.15 -6.23 -1.14
N LEU A 78 11.75 -7.14 -0.24
CA LEU A 78 12.32 -8.51 -0.16
C LEU A 78 12.07 -9.31 -1.45
N GLY A 79 10.93 -9.08 -2.11
CA GLY A 79 10.61 -9.66 -3.42
C GLY A 79 11.16 -8.86 -4.60
N GLY A 80 11.90 -7.77 -4.35
CA GLY A 80 12.37 -6.85 -5.38
C GLY A 80 11.30 -5.91 -5.94
N ALA A 81 10.14 -5.82 -5.27
CA ALA A 81 9.05 -4.93 -5.66
C ALA A 81 9.13 -3.57 -4.99
N THR A 82 8.42 -2.60 -5.57
CA THR A 82 8.25 -1.23 -5.08
C THR A 82 6.77 -0.93 -4.84
N PRO A 83 6.40 0.19 -4.19
CA PRO A 83 4.99 0.59 -4.08
C PRO A 83 4.25 0.67 -5.42
N ARG A 84 4.94 0.92 -6.54
CA ARG A 84 4.31 0.97 -7.88
C ARG A 84 3.84 -0.40 -8.38
N ASP A 85 4.34 -1.48 -7.78
CA ASP A 85 4.03 -2.85 -8.15
C ASP A 85 2.81 -3.40 -7.39
N ILE A 86 2.25 -2.63 -6.46
CA ILE A 86 1.04 -2.99 -5.72
C ILE A 86 -0.15 -3.02 -6.69
N THR A 87 -0.89 -4.13 -6.67
CA THR A 87 -2.06 -4.37 -7.50
C THR A 87 -3.36 -4.11 -6.75
N LYS A 88 -3.33 -4.25 -5.42
CA LYS A 88 -4.46 -4.01 -4.51
C LYS A 88 -3.96 -3.73 -3.10
N ILE A 89 -4.68 -2.89 -2.38
CA ILE A 89 -4.42 -2.62 -0.96
C ILE A 89 -5.72 -2.68 -0.14
N THR A 90 -5.61 -3.20 1.08
CA THR A 90 -6.69 -3.19 2.08
C THR A 90 -6.17 -2.52 3.34
N ILE A 91 -6.95 -1.56 3.86
CA ILE A 91 -6.58 -0.72 4.99
C ILE A 91 -7.66 -0.89 6.06
N TYR A 92 -7.24 -1.31 7.24
CA TYR A 92 -8.11 -1.47 8.40
C TYR A 92 -7.77 -0.39 9.42
N VAL A 93 -8.77 0.38 9.87
CA VAL A 93 -8.59 1.46 10.84
C VAL A 93 -9.53 1.24 12.02
N VAL A 94 -8.97 1.23 13.23
CA VAL A 94 -9.76 1.17 14.47
C VAL A 94 -10.41 2.53 14.71
N ASP A 95 -11.67 2.53 15.16
CA ASP A 95 -12.44 3.74 15.48
C ASP A 95 -12.39 4.80 14.35
N TYR A 96 -12.57 4.34 13.10
CA TYR A 96 -12.47 5.21 11.93
C TYR A 96 -13.53 6.31 11.93
N GLU A 97 -13.06 7.55 11.91
CA GLU A 97 -13.87 8.75 11.76
C GLU A 97 -13.54 9.50 10.45
N LEU A 98 -14.52 10.22 9.90
CA LEU A 98 -14.34 10.95 8.64
C LEU A 98 -13.21 12.00 8.72
N SER A 99 -12.95 12.55 9.90
CA SER A 99 -11.84 13.49 10.16
C SER A 99 -10.46 12.87 9.90
N MET A 100 -10.31 11.55 10.02
CA MET A 100 -9.05 10.83 9.78
C MET A 100 -8.74 10.69 8.29
N ARG A 101 -9.75 10.88 7.42
CA ARG A 101 -9.62 10.71 5.96
C ARG A 101 -8.55 11.60 5.36
N ALA A 102 -8.42 12.85 5.81
CA ALA A 102 -7.42 13.79 5.30
C ALA A 102 -5.99 13.30 5.58
N VAL A 103 -5.74 12.91 6.84
CA VAL A 103 -4.45 12.35 7.26
C VAL A 103 -4.11 11.10 6.46
N LEU A 104 -5.06 10.17 6.33
CA LEU A 104 -4.83 8.92 5.59
C LEU A 104 -4.57 9.19 4.10
N ALA A 105 -5.29 10.14 3.50
CA ALA A 105 -5.09 10.51 2.08
C ALA A 105 -3.70 11.09 1.83
N GLU A 106 -3.17 11.90 2.74
CA GLU A 106 -1.81 12.45 2.66
C GLU A 106 -0.76 11.33 2.76
N VAL A 107 -0.90 10.41 3.71
CA VAL A 107 0.02 9.28 3.89
C VAL A 107 0.03 8.38 2.65
N ILE A 108 -1.16 8.01 2.14
CA ILE A 108 -1.29 7.19 0.92
C ILE A 108 -0.66 7.89 -0.28
N THR A 109 -0.96 9.19 -0.46
CA THR A 109 -0.41 9.97 -1.57
C THR A 109 1.11 10.03 -1.50
N ALA A 110 1.67 10.29 -0.33
CA ALA A 110 3.12 10.31 -0.12
C ALA A 110 3.76 8.95 -0.45
N PHE A 111 3.17 7.85 0.04
CA PHE A 111 3.64 6.49 -0.20
C PHE A 111 3.74 6.15 -1.70
N PHE A 112 2.70 6.46 -2.47
CA PHE A 112 2.66 6.14 -3.90
C PHE A 112 3.27 7.19 -4.82
N SER A 113 3.68 8.35 -4.28
CA SER A 113 4.41 9.38 -5.04
C SER A 113 5.93 9.12 -5.10
N THR A 114 6.40 8.05 -4.45
CA THR A 114 7.81 7.66 -4.45
C THR A 114 8.25 7.16 -5.85
N GLY A 115 9.50 7.48 -6.25
CA GLY A 115 10.09 6.94 -7.48
C GLY A 115 10.03 7.82 -8.74
N GLY A 116 9.66 9.09 -8.62
CA GLY A 116 9.89 10.11 -9.67
C GLY A 116 8.96 10.07 -10.88
N SER A 117 7.85 9.32 -10.83
CA SER A 117 6.86 9.32 -11.90
C SER A 117 5.95 10.54 -11.85
N GLU A 118 5.60 11.12 -13.01
CA GLU A 118 4.69 12.27 -13.11
C GLU A 118 3.29 12.02 -12.51
N LYS A 119 2.83 10.76 -12.53
CA LYS A 119 1.57 10.34 -11.91
C LYS A 119 1.84 9.36 -10.76
N PRO A 120 1.43 9.69 -9.52
CA PRO A 120 1.45 8.76 -8.40
C PRO A 120 0.71 7.47 -8.75
N HIS A 121 1.22 6.34 -8.26
CA HIS A 121 0.48 5.08 -8.37
C HIS A 121 -0.78 5.12 -7.48
N ALA A 122 -1.85 4.43 -7.87
CA ALA A 122 -3.09 4.45 -7.11
C ALA A 122 -3.87 3.15 -7.38
N PRO A 123 -3.45 2.02 -6.81
CA PRO A 123 -4.14 0.76 -7.01
C PRO A 123 -5.55 0.80 -6.39
N PRO A 124 -6.45 -0.12 -6.77
CA PRO A 124 -7.67 -0.39 -6.02
C PRO A 124 -7.38 -0.51 -4.52
N SER A 125 -8.17 0.21 -3.74
CA SER A 125 -8.02 0.32 -2.29
C SER A 125 -9.36 0.09 -1.62
N THR A 126 -9.34 -0.67 -0.53
CA THR A 126 -10.49 -0.81 0.37
C THR A 126 -10.11 -0.29 1.74
N LEU A 127 -10.93 0.61 2.28
CA LEU A 127 -10.80 1.12 3.65
C LEU A 127 -11.95 0.59 4.50
N LEU A 128 -11.62 -0.07 5.60
CA LEU A 128 -12.59 -0.59 6.57
C LEU A 128 -12.35 0.05 7.94
N GLY A 129 -13.42 0.60 8.51
CA GLY A 129 -13.48 0.82 9.96
C GLY A 129 -13.69 -0.52 10.66
N VAL A 130 -12.79 -0.90 11.55
CA VAL A 130 -12.85 -2.18 12.28
C VAL A 130 -12.95 -1.95 13.80
N ALA A 131 -13.51 -2.92 14.51
CA ALA A 131 -13.68 -2.82 15.96
C ALA A 131 -12.36 -3.02 16.74
N ALA A 132 -11.42 -3.81 16.20
CA ALA A 132 -10.14 -4.09 16.83
C ALA A 132 -9.13 -4.68 15.83
N LEU A 133 -7.85 -4.61 16.20
CA LEU A 133 -6.72 -5.30 15.55
C LEU A 133 -6.09 -6.29 16.54
N ALA A 134 -4.96 -6.92 16.16
CA ALA A 134 -4.26 -7.92 16.97
C ALA A 134 -3.81 -7.42 18.36
N SER A 135 -3.58 -6.10 18.51
CA SER A 135 -3.36 -5.44 19.79
C SER A 135 -4.29 -4.23 19.91
N LYS A 136 -4.71 -3.90 21.14
CA LYS A 136 -5.52 -2.70 21.44
C LYS A 136 -4.78 -1.40 21.15
N GLU A 137 -3.46 -1.44 21.07
CA GLU A 137 -2.63 -0.26 20.81
C GLU A 137 -2.46 0.02 19.30
N PHE A 138 -2.79 -0.95 18.44
CA PHE A 138 -2.72 -0.75 16.99
C PHE A 138 -3.97 0.00 16.51
N LEU A 139 -3.74 1.09 15.80
CA LEU A 139 -4.78 1.96 15.24
C LEU A 139 -5.04 1.68 13.76
N ILE A 140 -4.06 1.06 13.07
CA ILE A 140 -4.11 0.77 11.65
C ILE A 140 -3.34 -0.50 11.30
N GLU A 141 -3.87 -1.24 10.33
CA GLU A 141 -3.22 -2.37 9.68
C GLU A 141 -3.41 -2.27 8.16
N VAL A 142 -2.35 -2.58 7.40
CA VAL A 142 -2.32 -2.44 5.94
C VAL A 142 -1.86 -3.74 5.30
N ASP A 143 -2.68 -4.29 4.39
CA ASP A 143 -2.40 -5.48 3.61
C ASP A 143 -2.29 -5.12 2.12
N ALA A 144 -1.31 -5.68 1.41
CA ALA A 144 -1.02 -5.40 0.02
C ALA A 144 -0.73 -6.67 -0.79
N GLU A 145 -1.27 -6.68 -2.01
CA GLU A 145 -0.96 -7.65 -3.05
C GLU A 145 -0.14 -6.93 -4.14
N ALA A 146 0.98 -7.50 -4.59
CA ALA A 146 1.85 -6.89 -5.59
C ALA A 146 2.35 -7.90 -6.62
N VAL A 147 2.79 -7.40 -7.77
CA VAL A 147 3.35 -8.23 -8.85
C VAL A 147 4.60 -7.62 -9.42
N VAL A 148 5.63 -8.45 -9.58
CA VAL A 148 6.93 -7.97 -10.07
C VAL A 148 7.51 -8.96 -11.07
N VAL A 149 8.24 -8.42 -12.05
CA VAL A 149 9.05 -9.25 -12.94
C VAL A 149 10.16 -9.89 -12.12
N ALA A 150 10.21 -11.23 -12.13
CA ALA A 150 11.29 -11.98 -11.52
C ALA A 150 12.60 -11.64 -12.23
N ARG A 151 13.61 -11.26 -11.45
CA ARG A 151 14.95 -11.05 -12.00
C ARG A 151 15.50 -12.42 -12.46
N PRO A 152 16.20 -12.48 -13.61
CA PRO A 152 16.98 -13.67 -13.95
C PRO A 152 17.96 -13.96 -12.79
N GLU A 153 18.06 -15.23 -12.39
CA GLU A 153 19.14 -15.70 -11.51
C GLU A 153 20.52 -15.47 -12.13
#